data_AF-A0A9P6VFY9-F1
#
_entry.id   AF-A0A9P6VFY9-F1
#
_cell.length_a   1.000
_cell.length_b   1.000
_cell.length_c   1.000
_cell.angle_alpha   90.00
_cell.angle_beta   90.00
_cell.angle_gamma   90.00
#
_symmetry.space_group_name_H-M   'P 1'
#
loop_
_entity.id
_entity.type
_entity.pdbx_description
1 polymer ?
#
loop_
_entity_poly.entity_id
_entity_poly.type
_entity_poly.pdbx_seq_one_letter_code
_entity_poly.pdbx_strand_id
1 'polypeptide(L)'
;MPKSLEKTRKKIAKKKTNITALHENSRDSQRLRRAANRDDKISRIASARKKNDQPLIERAAYFQEAVRDNGGLPLELDAIRTLIRTFVHQYDEEMSKLKKERRPGRPASTREDVLRIKIASDEKEYRDGFCMSYYYAAGS
;
A
#
# COMPACT_ATOMS: atom_id res chain seq x y z
N MET A 1 7.43 -3.31 -31.25
CA MET A 1 8.53 -3.57 -30.27
C MET A 1 7.98 -4.42 -29.13
N PRO A 2 8.61 -5.55 -28.75
CA PRO A 2 8.19 -6.29 -27.55
C PRO A 2 8.28 -5.37 -26.32
N LYS A 3 7.21 -5.30 -25.52
CA LYS A 3 7.07 -4.30 -24.44
C LYS A 3 7.70 -4.72 -23.08
N SER A 4 8.07 -6.00 -22.92
CA SER A 4 8.63 -6.56 -21.69
C SER A 4 9.98 -7.27 -21.93
N LEU A 5 10.76 -7.43 -20.87
CA LEU A 5 12.07 -8.11 -20.87
C LEU A 5 11.94 -9.53 -21.44
N GLU A 6 10.97 -10.30 -20.97
CA GLU A 6 10.75 -11.68 -21.39
C GLU A 6 10.43 -11.80 -22.88
N LYS A 7 9.61 -10.89 -23.42
CA LYS A 7 9.31 -10.85 -24.86
C LYS A 7 10.55 -10.42 -25.68
N THR A 8 11.41 -9.58 -25.11
CA THR A 8 12.65 -9.12 -25.75
C THR A 8 13.70 -10.24 -25.77
N ARG A 9 13.88 -10.96 -24.66
CA ARG A 9 14.72 -12.17 -24.55
C ARG A 9 14.30 -13.23 -25.57
N LYS A 10 13.02 -13.59 -25.60
CA LYS A 10 12.48 -14.57 -26.56
C LYS A 10 12.74 -14.16 -28.03
N LYS A 11 12.64 -12.88 -28.35
CA LYS A 11 12.90 -12.38 -29.71
C LYS A 11 14.38 -12.49 -30.11
N ILE A 12 15.30 -12.22 -29.18
CA ILE A 12 16.75 -12.32 -29.42
C ILE A 12 17.17 -13.80 -29.51
N ALA A 13 16.65 -14.66 -28.64
CA ALA A 13 16.87 -16.12 -28.71
C ALA A 13 16.47 -16.71 -30.07
N LYS A 14 15.31 -16.28 -30.60
CA LYS A 14 14.81 -16.74 -31.91
C LYS A 14 15.74 -16.40 -33.08
N LYS A 15 16.63 -15.42 -32.93
CA LYS A 15 17.64 -15.07 -33.95
C LYS A 15 18.88 -15.98 -33.91
N LYS A 16 18.84 -17.10 -33.16
CA LYS A 16 19.98 -18.01 -32.89
C LYS A 16 21.21 -17.28 -32.32
N THR A 17 21.03 -16.08 -31.77
CA THR A 17 22.09 -15.31 -31.14
C THR A 17 22.14 -15.68 -29.67
N ASN A 18 23.32 -16.08 -29.17
CA ASN A 18 23.45 -16.45 -27.77
C ASN A 18 23.28 -15.20 -26.90
N ILE A 19 22.21 -15.17 -26.10
CA ILE A 19 21.83 -14.02 -25.25
C ILE A 19 22.89 -13.76 -24.18
N THR A 20 23.61 -14.81 -23.74
CA THR A 20 24.66 -14.70 -22.72
C THR A 20 26.02 -14.27 -23.28
N ALA A 21 26.18 -14.25 -24.61
CA ALA A 21 27.43 -13.88 -25.29
C ALA A 21 27.28 -12.60 -26.15
N LEU A 22 26.39 -11.69 -25.75
CA LEU A 22 26.23 -10.39 -26.43
C LEU A 22 27.32 -9.42 -25.98
N HIS A 23 28.00 -8.79 -26.94
CA HIS A 23 28.89 -7.66 -26.65
C HIS A 23 28.13 -6.53 -25.95
N GLU A 24 28.76 -5.88 -24.97
CA GLU A 24 28.12 -4.89 -24.10
C GLU A 24 27.43 -3.75 -24.88
N ASN A 25 28.05 -3.31 -25.97
CA ASN A 25 27.55 -2.22 -26.81
C ASN A 25 26.69 -2.67 -28.00
N SER A 26 26.33 -3.96 -28.08
CA SER A 26 25.46 -4.47 -29.13
C SER A 26 24.07 -3.79 -29.10
N ARG A 27 23.42 -3.70 -30.26
CA ARG A 27 22.03 -3.24 -30.34
C ARG A 27 21.10 -4.12 -29.49
N ASP A 28 21.37 -5.41 -29.41
CA ASP A 28 20.54 -6.35 -28.67
C ASP A 28 20.78 -6.30 -27.16
N SER A 29 22.02 -6.01 -26.70
CA SER A 29 22.29 -5.73 -25.27
C SER A 29 21.61 -4.43 -24.81
N GLN A 30 21.68 -3.36 -25.62
CA GLN A 30 20.97 -2.11 -25.32
C GLN A 30 19.46 -2.30 -25.28
N ARG A 31 18.89 -3.11 -26.17
CA ARG A 31 17.45 -3.47 -26.15
C ARG A 31 17.06 -4.21 -24.87
N LEU A 32 17.89 -5.16 -24.41
CA LEU A 32 17.67 -5.87 -23.15
C LEU A 32 17.75 -4.93 -21.94
N ARG A 33 18.77 -4.05 -21.89
CA ARG A 33 18.90 -3.05 -20.82
C ARG A 33 17.69 -2.13 -20.74
N ARG A 34 17.22 -1.61 -21.89
CA ARG A 34 16.02 -0.76 -21.93
C ARG A 34 14.76 -1.51 -21.47
N ALA A 35 14.60 -2.77 -21.87
CA ALA A 35 13.47 -3.58 -21.44
C ALA A 35 13.51 -3.89 -19.94
N ALA A 36 14.68 -4.22 -19.40
CA ALA A 36 14.89 -4.44 -17.95
C ALA A 36 14.55 -3.19 -17.14
N ASN A 37 15.14 -2.04 -17.50
CA ASN A 37 14.89 -0.78 -16.79
C ASN A 37 13.41 -0.37 -16.83
N ARG A 38 12.70 -0.71 -17.91
CA ARG A 38 11.26 -0.44 -18.02
C ARG A 38 10.46 -1.32 -17.06
N ASP A 39 10.72 -2.63 -17.06
CA ASP A 39 10.02 -3.57 -16.18
C ASP A 39 10.30 -3.22 -14.70
N ASP A 40 11.53 -2.86 -14.35
CA ASP A 40 11.90 -2.38 -13.01
C ASP A 40 11.14 -1.11 -12.62
N LYS A 41 11.04 -0.14 -13.53
CA LYS A 41 10.28 1.09 -13.28
C LYS A 41 8.80 0.80 -13.05
N ILE A 42 8.20 -0.07 -13.86
CA ILE A 42 6.79 -0.45 -13.72
C ILE A 42 6.58 -1.16 -12.37
N SER A 43 7.45 -2.09 -12.02
CA SER A 43 7.44 -2.78 -10.73
C SER A 43 7.48 -1.79 -9.56
N ARG A 44 8.42 -0.84 -9.57
CA ARG A 44 8.53 0.19 -8.53
C ARG A 44 7.27 1.04 -8.40
N ILE A 45 6.67 1.45 -9.51
CA ILE A 45 5.42 2.23 -9.50
C ILE A 45 4.28 1.40 -8.93
N ALA A 46 4.16 0.13 -9.32
CA ALA A 46 3.13 -0.77 -8.80
C ALA A 46 3.30 -0.99 -7.29
N SER A 47 4.52 -1.21 -6.81
CA SER A 47 4.80 -1.33 -5.38
C SER A 47 4.51 -0.04 -4.62
N ALA A 48 4.83 1.13 -5.17
CA ALA A 48 4.51 2.41 -4.57
C ALA A 48 3.00 2.64 -4.45
N ARG A 49 2.24 2.32 -5.51
CA ARG A 49 0.76 2.37 -5.48
C ARG A 49 0.21 1.45 -4.40
N LYS A 50 0.65 0.19 -4.36
CA LYS A 50 0.21 -0.76 -3.33
C LYS A 50 0.46 -0.24 -1.91
N LYS A 51 1.61 0.39 -1.65
CA LYS A 51 1.92 0.99 -0.34
C LYS A 51 1.03 2.19 -0.02
N ASN A 52 0.72 3.02 -1.01
CA ASN A 52 -0.17 4.17 -0.84
C ASN A 52 -1.62 3.74 -0.62
N ASP A 53 -2.05 2.66 -1.26
CA ASP A 53 -3.42 2.12 -1.17
C ASP A 53 -3.61 1.25 0.09
N GLN A 54 -2.53 0.80 0.73
CA GLN A 54 -2.54 -0.08 1.89
C GLN A 54 -3.45 0.43 3.03
N PRO A 55 -3.44 1.72 3.43
CA PRO A 55 -4.32 2.20 4.50
C PRO A 55 -5.81 2.10 4.15
N LEU A 56 -6.17 2.28 2.86
CA LEU A 56 -7.55 2.13 2.39
C LEU A 56 -8.00 0.67 2.46
N ILE A 57 -7.10 -0.26 2.13
CA ILE A 57 -7.36 -1.70 2.20
C ILE A 57 -7.53 -2.15 3.66
N GLU A 58 -6.63 -1.72 4.56
CA GLU A 58 -6.69 -2.03 6.00
C GLU A 58 -7.98 -1.49 6.62
N ARG A 59 -8.36 -0.25 6.28
CA ARG A 59 -9.62 0.34 6.68
C ARG A 59 -10.82 -0.48 6.19
N ALA A 60 -10.86 -0.82 4.89
CA ALA A 60 -11.97 -1.60 4.33
C ALA A 60 -12.08 -2.97 5.02
N ALA A 61 -10.96 -3.63 5.30
CA ALA A 61 -10.93 -4.90 6.01
C ALA A 61 -11.51 -4.77 7.43
N TYR A 62 -11.14 -3.74 8.18
CA TYR A 62 -11.66 -3.48 9.52
C TYR A 62 -13.19 -3.34 9.54
N PHE A 63 -13.75 -2.52 8.65
CA PHE A 63 -15.21 -2.35 8.58
C PHE A 63 -15.93 -3.59 8.05
N GLN A 64 -15.32 -4.32 7.11
CA GLN A 64 -15.90 -5.57 6.61
C GLN A 64 -15.97 -6.63 7.71
N GLU A 65 -14.95 -6.72 8.57
CA GLU A 65 -14.96 -7.60 9.73
C GLU A 65 -16.06 -7.21 10.71
N ALA A 66 -16.22 -5.92 11.02
CA ALA A 66 -17.29 -5.45 11.88
C ALA A 66 -18.70 -5.77 11.33
N VAL A 67 -18.90 -5.69 10.01
CA VAL A 67 -20.16 -6.10 9.37
C VAL A 67 -20.38 -7.61 9.47
N ARG A 68 -19.32 -8.42 9.29
CA ARG A 68 -19.38 -9.88 9.42
C ARG A 68 -19.75 -10.29 10.83
N ASP A 69 -19.19 -9.62 11.84
CA ASP A 69 -19.48 -9.86 13.25
C ASP A 69 -20.93 -9.46 13.61
N ASN A 70 -21.49 -8.46 12.90
CA ASN A 70 -22.91 -8.09 12.96
C ASN A 70 -23.82 -9.03 12.13
N GLY A 71 -23.38 -10.24 11.81
CA GLY A 71 -24.16 -11.22 11.05
C GLY A 71 -24.37 -10.85 9.57
N GLY A 72 -23.56 -9.95 9.02
CA GLY A 72 -23.67 -9.50 7.63
C GLY A 72 -24.78 -8.47 7.39
N LEU A 73 -25.42 -7.99 8.46
CA LEU A 73 -26.47 -6.98 8.36
C LEU A 73 -25.87 -5.57 8.25
N PRO A 74 -26.56 -4.64 7.56
CA PRO A 74 -26.17 -3.24 7.55
C PRO A 74 -26.02 -2.69 8.97
N LEU A 75 -24.91 -1.98 9.21
CA LEU A 75 -24.65 -1.34 10.49
C LEU A 75 -25.50 -0.06 10.60
N GLU A 76 -26.11 0.16 11.77
CA GLU A 76 -26.75 1.44 12.05
C GLU A 76 -25.72 2.56 12.14
N LEU A 77 -26.18 3.79 11.91
CA LEU A 77 -25.34 4.97 11.84
C LEU A 77 -24.55 5.22 13.14
N ASP A 78 -25.14 4.91 14.29
CA ASP A 78 -24.47 5.04 15.60
C ASP A 78 -23.36 3.99 15.80
N ALA A 79 -23.59 2.76 15.35
CA ALA A 79 -22.58 1.70 15.34
C ALA A 79 -21.42 2.07 14.41
N ILE A 80 -21.70 2.63 13.23
CA ILE A 80 -20.68 3.13 12.30
C ILE A 80 -19.85 4.23 12.94
N ARG A 81 -20.47 5.22 13.60
CA ARG A 81 -19.76 6.30 14.30
C ARG A 81 -18.84 5.76 15.39
N THR A 82 -19.30 4.76 16.15
CA THR A 82 -18.51 4.11 17.19
C THR A 82 -17.31 3.39 16.59
N LEU A 83 -17.50 2.62 15.52
CA LEU A 83 -16.41 1.92 14.81
C LEU A 83 -15.38 2.89 14.23
N ILE A 84 -15.82 4.01 13.63
CA ILE A 84 -14.90 5.04 13.13
C ILE A 84 -14.06 5.62 14.27
N ARG A 85 -14.68 5.94 15.42
CA ARG A 85 -13.94 6.45 16.59
C ARG A 85 -12.92 5.42 17.09
N THR A 86 -13.32 4.16 17.21
CA THR A 86 -12.41 3.09 17.64
C THR A 86 -11.24 2.93 16.66
N PHE A 87 -11.49 3.03 15.35
CA PHE A 87 -10.45 2.96 14.32
C PHE A 87 -9.46 4.13 14.40
N VAL A 88 -9.96 5.37 14.55
CA VAL A 88 -9.11 6.57 14.65
C VAL A 88 -8.21 6.52 15.90
N HIS A 89 -8.73 6.00 17.01
CA HIS A 89 -8.03 5.93 18.28
C HIS A 89 -7.26 4.62 18.51
N GLN A 90 -7.17 3.72 17.53
CA GLN A 90 -6.57 2.39 17.68
C GLN A 90 -5.09 2.42 18.10
N TYR A 91 -4.37 3.51 17.80
CA TYR A 91 -2.95 3.67 18.08
C TYR A 91 -2.65 4.45 19.37
N ASP A 92 -3.66 4.99 20.04
CA ASP A 92 -3.46 5.86 21.22
C ASP A 92 -2.81 5.13 22.39
N GLU A 93 -3.19 3.87 22.61
CA GLU A 93 -2.59 3.04 23.64
C GLU A 93 -1.12 2.69 23.34
N GLU A 94 -0.82 2.34 22.09
CA GLU A 94 0.56 2.06 21.65
C GLU A 94 1.44 3.29 21.79
N MET A 95 0.92 4.45 21.37
CA MET A 95 1.59 5.74 21.51
C MET A 95 1.83 6.10 22.99
N SER A 96 0.85 5.85 23.86
CA SER A 96 0.99 6.05 25.31
C SER A 96 2.08 5.15 25.92
N LYS A 97 2.15 3.87 25.52
CA LYS A 97 3.19 2.92 25.95
C LYS A 97 4.58 3.38 25.53
N LEU A 98 4.76 3.74 24.25
CA LEU A 98 6.05 4.24 23.74
C LEU A 98 6.52 5.50 24.47
N LYS A 99 5.60 6.44 24.78
CA LYS A 99 5.92 7.64 25.57
C LYS A 99 6.36 7.32 26.99
N LYS A 100 5.75 6.32 27.64
CA LYS A 100 6.10 5.88 29.00
C LYS A 100 7.44 5.17 29.07
N GLU A 101 7.75 4.35 28.07
CA GLU A 101 9.05 3.66 27.96
C GLU A 101 10.20 4.63 27.63
N ARG A 102 9.88 5.78 27.06
CA ARG A 102 10.86 6.81 26.71
C ARG A 102 11.41 7.49 27.97
N ARG A 103 12.71 7.30 28.20
CA ARG A 103 13.45 8.03 29.23
C ARG A 103 13.49 9.54 28.91
N PRO A 104 13.47 10.41 29.94
CA PRO A 104 13.61 11.85 29.73
C PRO A 104 14.91 12.15 28.97
N GLY A 105 14.83 13.00 27.94
CA GLY A 105 15.97 13.41 27.11
C GLY A 105 16.25 12.54 25.88
N ARG A 106 15.63 11.37 25.72
CA ARG A 106 15.77 10.56 24.49
C ARG A 106 14.81 11.08 23.39
N PRO A 107 15.29 11.32 22.15
CA PRO A 107 14.43 11.69 21.03
C PRO A 107 13.45 10.57 20.68
N ALA A 108 12.34 10.93 20.02
CA ALA A 108 11.32 9.99 19.58
C ALA A 108 11.93 8.93 18.64
N SER A 109 11.44 7.70 18.74
CA SER A 109 11.84 6.63 17.82
C SER A 109 11.23 6.85 16.43
N THR A 110 11.84 6.31 15.37
CA THR A 110 11.24 6.30 14.03
C THR A 110 9.82 5.71 14.05
N ARG A 111 9.57 4.68 14.87
CA ARG A 111 8.23 4.10 15.04
C ARG A 111 7.25 5.08 15.67
N GLU A 112 7.71 5.85 16.65
CA GLU A 112 6.92 6.87 17.34
C GLU A 112 6.53 8.00 16.38
N ASP A 113 7.47 8.46 15.55
CA ASP A 113 7.20 9.49 14.54
C ASP A 113 6.20 9.00 13.48
N VAL A 114 6.34 7.77 13.01
CA VAL A 114 5.39 7.18 12.04
C VAL A 114 4.00 7.06 12.65
N LEU A 115 3.87 6.59 13.90
CA LEU A 115 2.59 6.50 14.59
C LEU A 115 1.95 7.87 14.78
N ARG A 116 2.73 8.88 15.18
CA ARG A 116 2.25 10.25 15.33
C ARG A 116 1.71 10.82 14.02
N ILE A 117 2.40 10.58 12.90
CA ILE A 117 1.92 11.01 11.57
C ILE A 117 0.61 10.30 11.21
N LYS A 118 0.49 8.99 11.49
CA LYS A 118 -0.75 8.23 11.25
C LYS A 118 -1.92 8.78 12.05
N ILE A 119 -1.76 8.93 13.36
CA ILE A 119 -2.81 9.47 14.26
C ILE A 119 -3.24 10.87 13.79
N ALA A 120 -2.28 11.75 13.49
CA ALA A 120 -2.60 13.10 13.01
C ALA A 120 -3.33 13.09 11.65
N SER A 121 -3.02 12.14 10.77
CA SER A 121 -3.72 11.96 9.50
C SER A 121 -5.15 11.46 9.72
N ASP A 122 -5.34 10.46 10.58
CA ASP A 122 -6.64 9.86 10.88
C ASP A 122 -7.58 10.87 11.59
N GLU A 123 -7.06 11.64 12.56
CA GLU A 123 -7.81 12.70 13.23
C GLU A 123 -8.21 13.84 12.29
N LYS A 124 -7.30 14.20 11.37
CA LYS A 124 -7.60 15.22 10.35
C LYS A 124 -8.69 14.74 9.42
N GLU A 125 -8.60 13.50 8.93
CA GLU A 125 -9.61 12.94 8.04
C GLU A 125 -10.96 12.78 8.75
N TYR A 126 -10.96 12.38 10.03
CA TYR A 126 -12.18 12.32 10.82
C TYR A 126 -12.87 13.68 10.96
N ARG A 127 -12.08 14.77 11.09
CA ARG A 127 -12.60 16.14 11.16
C ARG A 127 -13.10 16.67 9.82
N ASP A 128 -12.34 16.44 8.76
CA ASP A 128 -12.60 17.01 7.43
C ASP A 128 -13.66 16.20 6.64
N GLY A 129 -13.92 14.96 7.05
CA GLY A 129 -14.88 14.05 6.44
C GLY A 129 -14.25 12.70 6.17
N PHE A 130 -14.63 11.69 6.97
CA PHE A 130 -14.02 10.36 6.89
C PHE A 130 -14.44 9.64 5.61
N CYS A 131 -13.48 9.28 4.76
CA CYS A 131 -13.79 8.57 3.53
C CYS A 131 -14.16 7.11 3.83
N MET A 132 -15.46 6.86 3.87
CA MET A 132 -16.02 5.53 3.87
C MET A 132 -16.18 5.05 2.44
N SER A 133 -15.67 3.85 2.15
CA SER A 133 -16.08 3.13 0.94
C SER A 133 -17.57 2.84 1.07
N TYR A 134 -18.40 3.61 0.37
CA TYR A 134 -19.79 3.24 0.13
C TYR A 134 -19.77 1.97 -0.71
N TYR A 135 -19.68 0.82 -0.05
CA TYR A 135 -20.16 -0.42 -0.64
C TYR A 135 -21.67 -0.27 -0.69
N TYR A 136 -22.15 0.38 -1.76
CA TYR A 136 -23.51 0.19 -2.22
C TYR A 136 -23.63 -1.32 -2.42
N ALA A 137 -24.31 -1.98 -1.49
CA ALA A 137 -24.78 -3.33 -1.70
C ALA A 137 -25.58 -3.25 -2.99
N ALA A 138 -24.97 -3.67 -4.10
CA ALA A 138 -25.68 -3.97 -5.31
C ALA A 138 -26.55 -5.17 -4.94
N GLY A 139 -27.76 -4.87 -4.45
CA GLY A 139 -28.82 -5.84 -4.34
C GLY A 139 -29.11 -6.34 -5.74
N SER A 140 -28.92 -7.64 -5.93
CA SER A 140 -29.58 -8.51 -6.91
C SER A 140 -29.25 -9.94 -6.53
#